data_AF-A0AA51HBG9-F1
#
_entry.id   AF-A0AA51HBG9-F1
#
_cell.length_a   1.000
_cell.length_b   1.000
_cell.length_c   1.000
_cell.angle_alpha   90.00
_cell.angle_beta   90.00
_cell.angle_gamma   90.00
#
_symmetry.space_group_name_H-M   'P 1'
#
loop_
_entity.id
_entity.type
_entity.pdbx_description
1 polymer ?
#
loop_
_entity_poly.entity_id
_entity_poly.type
_entity_poly.pdbx_seq_one_letter_code
_entity_poly.pdbx_strand_id
1 'polypeptide(L)'
;MKVGKFELPFNVIRDEFEIAQEVMKKVVVTRAETLYHRNNAIEYIAISNDFREIEEMELIPFYDVIISKNNDKIDIKFKEVVNSGK
;
A
#
# COMPACT_ATOMS: atom_id res chain seq x y z
N MET A 1 -11.71 6.86 10.91
CA MET A 1 -10.98 7.38 9.71
C MET A 1 -10.42 6.22 8.91
N LYS A 2 -10.59 6.20 7.57
CA LYS A 2 -10.10 5.13 6.68
C LYS A 2 -8.71 5.42 6.11
N VAL A 3 -7.69 5.25 6.95
CA VAL A 3 -6.29 5.46 6.57
C VAL A 3 -5.55 4.12 6.55
N GLY A 4 -4.53 4.00 5.71
CA GLY A 4 -3.74 2.79 5.58
C GLY A 4 -2.34 3.08 5.09
N LYS A 5 -1.45 2.12 5.28
CA LYS A 5 -0.10 2.10 4.73
C LYS A 5 0.01 1.08 3.63
N PHE A 6 0.79 1.37 2.59
CA PHE A 6 1.22 0.37 1.62
C PHE A 6 2.60 0.76 1.07
N GLU A 7 3.31 -0.20 0.50
CA GLU A 7 4.61 0.05 -0.14
C GLU A 7 4.50 -0.21 -1.64
N LEU A 8 5.13 0.64 -2.46
CA LEU A 8 5.43 0.31 -3.85
C LEU A 8 6.94 0.25 -4.07
N PRO A 9 7.46 -0.83 -4.66
CA PRO A 9 8.85 -0.91 -5.06
C PRO A 9 9.23 0.17 -6.08
N PHE A 10 10.48 0.67 -6.03
CA PHE A 10 10.97 1.68 -6.97
C PHE A 10 10.89 1.23 -8.44
N ASN A 11 11.10 -0.06 -8.72
CA ASN A 11 10.97 -0.58 -10.09
C ASN A 11 9.53 -0.51 -10.60
N VAL A 12 8.53 -0.71 -9.74
CA VAL A 12 7.12 -0.55 -10.13
C VAL A 12 6.84 0.92 -10.48
N ILE A 13 7.37 1.87 -9.69
CA ILE A 13 7.17 3.30 -9.93
C ILE A 13 7.89 3.77 -11.20
N ARG A 14 9.11 3.26 -11.45
CA ARG A 14 9.98 3.70 -12.54
C ARG A 14 9.67 3.00 -13.86
N ASP A 15 9.53 1.68 -13.84
CA ASP A 15 9.50 0.82 -15.02
C ASP A 15 8.07 0.38 -15.38
N GLU A 16 7.16 0.34 -14.40
CA GLU A 16 5.77 -0.09 -14.56
C GLU A 16 4.78 1.03 -14.19
N PHE A 17 5.04 2.23 -14.73
CA PHE A 17 4.34 3.47 -14.34
C PHE A 17 2.81 3.38 -14.42
N GLU A 18 2.26 2.67 -15.40
CA GLU A 18 0.80 2.46 -15.53
C GLU A 18 0.21 1.75 -14.30
N ILE A 19 0.91 0.75 -13.76
CA ILE A 19 0.50 0.03 -12.56
C ILE A 19 0.52 0.99 -11.37
N ALA A 20 1.60 1.76 -11.21
CA ALA A 20 1.70 2.74 -10.14
C ALA A 20 0.55 3.76 -10.23
N GLN A 21 0.22 4.25 -11.42
CA GLN A 21 -0.91 5.17 -11.60
C GLN A 21 -2.25 4.54 -11.22
N GLU A 22 -2.52 3.30 -11.60
CA GLU A 22 -3.75 2.60 -11.23
C GLU A 22 -3.88 2.40 -9.71
N VAL A 23 -2.78 2.13 -9.01
CA VAL A 23 -2.76 2.13 -7.53
C VAL A 23 -3.11 3.52 -7.00
N MET A 24 -2.46 4.57 -7.53
CA MET A 24 -2.67 5.95 -7.08
C MET A 24 -4.08 6.47 -7.36
N LYS A 25 -4.80 5.94 -8.35
CA LYS A 25 -6.21 6.29 -8.60
C LYS A 25 -7.15 5.82 -7.49
N LYS A 26 -6.77 4.81 -6.70
CA LYS A 26 -7.60 4.21 -5.65
C LYS A 26 -7.46 4.88 -4.29
N VAL A 27 -6.48 5.79 -4.13
CA VAL A 27 -6.09 6.33 -2.83
C VAL A 27 -5.77 7.81 -2.91
N VAL A 28 -5.92 8.51 -1.79
CA VAL A 28 -5.39 9.87 -1.61
C VAL A 28 -4.17 9.79 -0.72
N VAL A 29 -2.99 9.97 -1.30
CA VAL A 29 -1.72 9.93 -0.56
C VAL A 29 -1.57 11.17 0.32
N THR A 30 -1.27 10.95 1.60
CA THR A 30 -1.03 12.03 2.58
C THR A 30 0.44 12.11 2.99
N ARG A 31 1.19 11.01 2.87
CA ARG A 31 2.64 10.97 3.12
C ARG A 31 3.30 9.91 2.24
N ALA A 32 4.52 10.17 1.80
CA ALA A 32 5.36 9.21 1.08
C ALA A 32 6.80 9.27 1.61
N GLU A 33 7.37 8.13 1.96
CA GLU A 33 8.72 8.02 2.54
C GLU A 33 9.55 6.95 1.86
N THR A 34 10.81 7.28 1.59
CA THR A 34 11.75 6.32 0.99
C THR A 34 12.34 5.40 2.05
N LEU A 35 12.22 4.09 1.86
CA LEU A 35 12.75 3.09 2.78
C LEU A 35 13.96 2.39 2.16
N TYR A 36 15.16 2.95 2.40
CA TYR A 36 16.42 2.40 1.86
C TYR A 36 16.74 0.99 2.36
N HIS A 37 16.24 0.60 3.55
CA HIS A 37 16.53 -0.69 4.18
C HIS A 37 15.51 -1.79 3.84
N ARG A 38 14.43 -1.46 3.11
CA ARG A 38 13.37 -2.39 2.69
C ARG A 38 13.23 -2.41 1.17
N ASN A 39 14.13 -3.14 0.51
CA ASN A 39 14.02 -3.49 -0.91
C ASN A 39 13.84 -2.31 -1.89
N ASN A 40 14.37 -1.12 -1.58
CA ASN A 40 14.16 0.06 -2.42
C ASN A 40 12.65 0.26 -2.72
N ALA A 41 11.87 0.52 -1.68
CA ALA A 41 10.45 0.84 -1.81
C ALA A 41 10.14 2.24 -1.26
N ILE A 42 8.99 2.77 -1.66
CA ILE A 42 8.38 3.95 -1.05
C ILE A 42 7.19 3.47 -0.23
N GLU A 43 7.20 3.77 1.07
CA GLU A 43 6.03 3.61 1.95
C GLU A 43 5.11 4.82 1.77
N TYR A 44 3.83 4.55 1.53
CA TYR A 44 2.78 5.53 1.42
C TYR A 44 1.84 5.41 2.62
N ILE A 45 1.44 6.56 3.18
CA ILE A 45 0.26 6.67 4.03
C ILE A 45 -0.83 7.33 3.17
N ALA A 46 -2.00 6.71 3.12
CA ALA A 46 -3.08 7.19 2.27
C ALA A 46 -4.46 6.95 2.87
N ILE A 47 -5.45 7.66 2.32
CA ILE A 47 -6.87 7.51 2.63
C ILE A 47 -7.55 6.82 1.45
N SER A 48 -8.43 5.85 1.71
CA SER A 48 -9.22 5.18 0.68
C SER A 48 -10.54 4.65 1.22
N ASN A 49 -11.56 4.60 0.37
CA ASN A 49 -12.83 3.97 0.70
C ASN A 49 -12.70 2.44 0.87
N ASP A 50 -11.69 1.84 0.25
CA ASP A 50 -11.39 0.41 0.31
C ASP A 50 -10.65 0.02 1.60
N PHE A 51 -10.19 1.01 2.38
CA PHE A 51 -9.58 0.76 3.68
C PHE A 51 -10.63 0.59 4.77
N ARG A 52 -10.26 -0.15 5.81
CA ARG A 52 -11.10 -0.30 6.99
C ARG A 52 -11.05 0.98 7.82
N GLU A 53 -12.09 1.20 8.58
CA GLU A 53 -12.06 2.23 9.60
C GLU A 53 -11.09 1.81 10.72
N ILE A 54 -10.26 2.75 11.14
CA ILE A 54 -9.38 2.61 12.30
C ILE A 54 -10.07 3.19 13.53
N GLU A 55 -10.02 2.45 14.64
CA GLU A 55 -10.50 2.89 15.95
C GLU A 55 -9.48 3.80 16.66
N GLU A 56 -9.94 4.51 17.69
CA GLU A 56 -9.05 5.38 18.46
C GLU A 56 -7.94 4.55 19.15
N MET A 57 -6.70 5.06 19.10
CA MET A 57 -5.48 4.39 19.61
C MET A 57 -5.00 3.16 18.82
N GLU A 58 -5.63 2.80 17.70
CA GLU A 58 -5.16 1.71 16.86
C GLU A 58 -4.03 2.16 15.91
N LEU A 59 -3.07 1.25 15.66
CA LEU A 59 -1.98 1.49 14.71
C LEU A 59 -2.50 1.56 13.27
N ILE A 60 -1.87 2.40 12.44
CA ILE A 60 -2.22 2.47 11.02
C ILE A 60 -1.94 1.12 10.36
N PRO A 61 -2.96 0.44 9.79
CA PRO A 61 -2.82 -0.87 9.22
C PRO A 61 -2.04 -0.84 7.91
N PHE A 62 -1.37 -1.95 7.63
CA PHE A 62 -0.62 -2.14 6.39
C PHE A 62 -1.44 -2.96 5.39
N TYR A 63 -1.37 -2.58 4.13
CA TYR A 63 -2.04 -3.21 3.01
C TYR A 63 -1.02 -3.65 1.96
N ASP A 64 -1.23 -4.84 1.41
CA ASP A 64 -0.50 -5.35 0.27
C ASP A 64 -1.15 -4.86 -1.03
N VAL A 65 -0.32 -4.39 -1.97
CA VAL A 65 -0.75 -4.11 -3.34
C VAL A 65 -0.57 -5.38 -4.15
N ILE A 66 -1.67 -5.94 -4.62
CA ILE A 66 -1.71 -7.17 -5.41
C ILE A 66 -2.03 -6.79 -6.85
N ILE A 67 -1.12 -7.15 -7.74
CA ILE A 67 -1.24 -6.91 -9.18
C ILE A 67 -1.48 -8.27 -9.85
N SER A 68 -2.53 -8.37 -10.66
CA SER A 68 -2.78 -9.59 -11.45
C SER A 68 -1.71 -9.77 -12.54
N LYS A 69 -1.45 -11.01 -12.95
CA LYS A 69 -0.42 -11.34 -13.96
C LYS A 69 -0.58 -10.62 -15.31
N ASN A 70 -1.75 -10.08 -15.61
CA ASN A 70 -2.04 -9.39 -16.86
C ASN A 70 -2.20 -7.87 -16.67
N ASN A 71 -1.90 -7.33 -15.48
CA ASN A 71 -2.12 -5.94 -15.08
C ASN A 71 -3.58 -5.47 -15.25
N ASP A 72 -4.52 -6.39 -15.43
CA ASP A 72 -5.93 -6.10 -15.65
C ASP A 72 -6.68 -5.84 -14.33
N LYS A 73 -6.08 -6.19 -13.19
CA LYS A 73 -6.63 -5.96 -11.84
C LYS A 73 -5.55 -5.59 -10.84
N ILE A 74 -5.79 -4.48 -10.15
CA ILE A 74 -5.00 -4.06 -8.99
C ILE A 74 -5.92 -4.06 -7.78
N ASP A 75 -5.57 -4.82 -6.74
CA ASP A 75 -6.27 -4.84 -5.47
C ASP A 75 -5.34 -4.37 -4.35
N ILE A 76 -5.85 -3.55 -3.42
CA ILE A 76 -5.13 -3.18 -2.20
C ILE A 76 -5.79 -3.95 -1.05
N LYS A 77 -5.15 -5.04 -0.60
CA LYS A 77 -5.74 -5.96 0.39
C LYS A 77 -5.08 -5.80 1.74
N PHE A 78 -5.89 -5.87 2.79
CA PHE A 78 -5.39 -5.81 4.16
C PHE A 78 -4.38 -6.92 4.40
N LYS A 79 -3.19 -6.55 4.88
CA LYS A 79 -2.18 -7.51 5.29
C LYS A 79 -2.42 -7.86 6.74
N GLU A 80 -3.00 -9.04 6.97
CA GLU A 80 -3.12 -9.56 8.32
C GLU A 80 -1.72 -9.87 8.85
N VAL A 81 -1.31 -9.18 9.91
CA VAL A 81 -0.05 -9.47 10.59
C VAL A 81 -0.25 -10.79 11.32
N VAL A 82 0.09 -11.89 10.66
CA VAL A 82 0.15 -13.19 11.33
C VAL A 82 1.31 -13.10 12.31
N ASN A 83 1.00 -12.94 13.60
CA ASN A 83 1.96 -13.19 14.67
C ASN A 83 2.32 -14.68 14.63
N SER A 84 3.30 -15.04 13.79
CA SER A 84 4.02 -16.30 13.93
C SER A 84 4.92 -16.18 15.16
N GLY A 85 4.29 -16.24 16.33
CA GLY A 85 4.97 -16.42 17.61
C GLY A 85 5.82 -17.69 17.52
N LYS A 86 7.12 -17.52 17.76
CA LYS A 86 8.04 -18.61 18.09
C LYS A 86 7.70 -19.19 19.45
#